data_AF-A0A7S1HMA2-F1
#
_entry.id   AF-A0A7S1HMA2-F1
#
_cell.length_a   1.000
_cell.length_b   1.000
_cell.length_c   1.000
_cell.angle_alpha   90.00
_cell.angle_beta   90.00
_cell.angle_gamma   90.00
#
_symmetry.space_group_name_H-M   'P 1'
#
loop_
_entity.id
_entity.type
_entity.pdbx_description
1 polymer ?
#
loop_
_entity_poly.entity_id
_entity_poly.type
_entity_poly.pdbx_seq_one_letter_code
_entity_poly.pdbx_strand_id
1 'polypeptide(L)'
;MADQNGSTHTSSRMQAYQQPAISRSSFVARPHDGTLESILSEAFACMEHQFATLDRDGAGVMMYRMVETQLALHGFYEMETLQSVWKRIDVNSKGYLDFAEFLCLLFMWSSVGDYTNFFDRPENCKIVGEAFQAMEYYWQLYDTDNSRRFSYEELVRFLAEQLQVMYPSCLETIDRLYPTKQRDAGVELSFPRFMHMMYMVCCECLPSSRIPGFYSKLGLAKQDRHLQHTQELAVGPESSTWIFLLRAFEVLEQDFEKFDKSGDGYIDYVELTMGIPLVDAHMRLHILARLEYKFKLVDQDKTNSADFYEFIYLGFLMTQDGSYHDLVEESEGHDIVKKAFIELLSWYSQSDSHKRQRLTIADVQQFCLRHFRMIPANIEEIFEEFSYTSSHVPGQKVIDFVRFMKVLTMIIVPDSRFHPKRYKPVKKALDPNKMMIKAHGGSPSDPQRPKRIDPVVASKFIRVKKIGSGGQGTVFMGHYE
;
A
#
# COMPACT_ATOMS: atom_id res chain seq x y z
N MET A 1 32.71 37.62 34.49
CA MET A 1 31.26 37.38 34.32
C MET A 1 31.05 37.15 32.84
N ALA A 2 31.04 35.89 32.42
CA ALA A 2 30.98 35.49 31.01
C ALA A 2 29.89 34.41 30.89
N ASP A 3 29.04 34.62 29.89
CA ASP A 3 27.84 33.85 29.58
C ASP A 3 28.14 32.39 29.22
N GLN A 4 27.30 31.49 29.75
CA GLN A 4 27.12 30.13 29.24
C GLN A 4 25.62 29.86 29.08
N ASN A 5 25.13 30.03 27.86
CA ASN A 5 23.86 29.45 27.41
C ASN A 5 24.19 28.37 26.37
N GLY A 6 24.31 27.13 26.85
CA GLY A 6 24.39 25.94 26.01
C GLY A 6 22.98 25.44 25.70
N SER A 7 22.48 25.77 24.50
CA SER A 7 21.28 25.15 23.92
C SER A 7 21.67 23.80 23.32
N THR A 8 21.24 22.72 23.95
CA THR A 8 21.32 21.35 23.43
C THR A 8 20.14 21.08 22.49
N HIS A 9 20.30 21.39 21.21
CA HIS A 9 19.41 20.86 20.17
C HIS A 9 19.68 19.37 19.99
N THR A 10 18.82 18.53 20.58
CA THR A 10 18.69 17.11 20.26
C THR A 10 18.04 16.99 18.88
N SER A 11 18.89 16.94 17.84
CA SER A 11 18.49 16.54 16.49
C SER A 11 18.09 15.06 16.53
N SER A 12 16.79 14.80 16.72
CA SER A 12 16.20 13.46 16.62
C SER A 12 16.16 13.08 15.14
N ARG A 13 17.30 12.59 14.64
CA ARG A 13 17.47 12.07 13.29
C ARG A 13 16.67 10.77 13.20
N MET A 14 15.48 10.82 12.61
CA MET A 14 14.71 9.63 12.25
C MET A 14 15.61 8.76 11.37
N GLN A 15 16.14 7.67 11.91
CA GLN A 15 16.73 6.62 11.09
C GLN A 15 15.60 6.03 10.26
N ALA A 16 15.62 6.30 8.95
CA ALA A 16 14.74 5.62 8.02
C ALA A 16 14.99 4.11 8.18
N TYR A 17 13.94 3.37 8.52
CA TYR A 17 13.99 1.91 8.59
C TYR A 17 14.11 1.38 7.17
N GLN A 18 15.31 1.40 6.60
CA GLN A 18 15.58 0.75 5.32
C GLN A 18 15.32 -0.74 5.50
N GLN A 19 14.35 -1.26 4.75
CA GLN A 19 14.09 -2.69 4.69
C GLN A 19 15.40 -3.36 4.21
N PRO A 20 15.93 -4.37 4.92
CA PRO A 20 17.05 -5.13 4.37
C PRO A 20 16.58 -5.69 3.03
N ALA A 21 17.37 -5.53 1.97
CA ALA A 21 17.05 -6.08 0.66
C ALA A 21 16.85 -7.61 0.81
N ILE A 22 15.61 -8.05 0.96
CA ILE A 22 15.28 -9.46 1.10
C ILE A 22 15.55 -10.06 -0.28
N SER A 23 16.72 -10.70 -0.39
CA SER A 23 17.06 -11.50 -1.55
C SER A 23 15.87 -12.39 -1.88
N ARG A 24 15.38 -12.33 -3.12
CA ARG A 24 14.34 -13.22 -3.67
C ARG A 24 14.72 -14.72 -3.60
N SER A 25 15.88 -15.05 -3.01
CA SER A 25 16.14 -16.40 -2.51
C SER A 25 14.97 -16.83 -1.64
N SER A 26 14.16 -17.77 -2.15
CA SER A 26 12.99 -18.30 -1.48
C SER A 26 13.37 -18.73 -0.06
N PHE A 27 12.79 -18.10 0.96
CA PHE A 27 12.85 -18.60 2.31
C PHE A 27 12.35 -20.05 2.33
N VAL A 28 13.04 -20.92 3.05
CA VAL A 28 12.61 -22.31 3.30
C VAL A 28 12.57 -22.53 4.80
N ALA A 29 11.42 -23.02 5.28
CA ALA A 29 11.23 -23.47 6.65
C ALA A 29 12.25 -24.55 7.00
N ARG A 30 12.86 -24.45 8.18
CA ARG A 30 13.72 -25.51 8.69
C ARG A 30 12.88 -26.63 9.32
N PRO A 31 13.42 -27.86 9.40
CA PRO A 31 12.86 -28.87 10.28
C PRO A 31 12.75 -28.32 11.71
N HIS A 32 11.61 -28.57 12.34
CA HIS A 32 11.34 -28.24 13.74
C HIS A 32 11.39 -29.51 14.59
N ASP A 33 11.58 -29.35 15.90
CA ASP A 33 11.63 -30.46 16.87
C ASP A 33 10.24 -30.92 17.36
N GLY A 34 9.17 -30.32 16.82
CA GLY A 34 7.78 -30.60 17.17
C GLY A 34 7.26 -29.79 18.36
N THR A 35 8.10 -28.99 19.03
CA THR A 35 7.65 -28.06 20.06
C THR A 35 6.82 -26.94 19.46
N LEU A 36 5.88 -26.39 20.24
CA LEU A 36 5.05 -25.28 19.80
C LEU A 36 5.91 -24.06 19.46
N GLU A 37 6.93 -23.76 20.27
CA GLU A 37 7.86 -22.66 20.04
C GLU A 37 8.59 -22.79 18.69
N SER A 38 9.10 -23.98 18.38
CA SER A 38 9.84 -24.21 17.13
C SER A 38 8.92 -24.11 15.90
N ILE A 39 7.69 -24.66 16.01
CA ILE A 39 6.67 -24.56 14.95
C ILE A 39 6.29 -23.10 14.72
N LEU A 40 5.96 -22.35 15.77
CA LEU A 40 5.57 -20.94 15.68
C LEU A 40 6.71 -20.09 15.13
N SER A 41 7.95 -20.32 15.57
CA SER A 41 9.12 -19.57 15.10
C SER A 41 9.30 -19.67 13.59
N GLU A 42 9.32 -20.89 13.05
CA GLU A 42 9.50 -21.10 11.60
C GLU A 42 8.28 -20.65 10.80
N ALA A 43 7.06 -20.88 11.30
CA ALA A 43 5.84 -20.43 10.63
C ALA A 43 5.74 -18.90 10.55
N PHE A 44 6.00 -18.17 11.64
CA PHE A 44 6.01 -16.71 11.62
C PHE A 44 7.12 -16.14 10.74
N ALA A 45 8.29 -16.78 10.71
CA ALA A 45 9.35 -16.37 9.78
C ALA A 45 8.93 -16.58 8.30
N CYS A 46 8.24 -17.69 7.99
CA CYS A 46 7.64 -17.90 6.67
C CYS A 46 6.61 -16.83 6.32
N MET A 47 5.68 -16.54 7.23
CA MET A 47 4.60 -15.58 7.00
C MET A 47 5.13 -14.15 6.86
N GLU A 48 6.12 -13.74 7.66
CA GLU A 48 6.75 -12.42 7.55
C GLU A 48 7.53 -12.29 6.23
N HIS A 49 8.25 -13.34 5.82
CA HIS A 49 8.91 -13.34 4.52
C HIS A 49 7.89 -13.24 3.37
N GLN A 50 6.79 -14.00 3.44
CA GLN A 50 5.76 -13.95 2.42
C GLN A 50 5.02 -12.60 2.39
N PHE A 51 4.77 -11.99 3.54
CA PHE A 51 4.23 -10.64 3.56
C PHE A 51 5.22 -9.68 2.92
N ALA A 52 6.51 -9.80 3.17
CA ALA A 52 7.52 -8.92 2.57
C ALA A 52 7.70 -9.12 1.05
N THR A 53 7.48 -10.32 0.51
CA THR A 53 7.49 -10.53 -0.96
C THR A 53 6.28 -9.87 -1.62
N LEU A 54 5.15 -9.83 -0.92
CA LEU A 54 3.95 -9.13 -1.35
C LEU A 54 4.15 -7.62 -1.17
N ASP A 55 4.53 -7.14 0.02
CA ASP A 55 4.86 -5.77 0.43
C ASP A 55 6.22 -5.29 -0.10
N ARG A 56 6.35 -5.29 -1.43
CA ARG A 56 7.60 -5.04 -2.17
C ARG A 56 8.32 -3.74 -1.85
N ASP A 57 7.62 -2.77 -1.29
CA ASP A 57 8.13 -1.45 -0.93
C ASP A 57 8.17 -1.21 0.59
N GLY A 58 7.95 -2.25 1.40
CA GLY A 58 8.15 -2.18 2.85
C GLY A 58 7.21 -1.23 3.60
N ALA A 59 6.08 -0.83 3.00
CA ALA A 59 5.13 0.09 3.66
C ALA A 59 4.45 -0.53 4.90
N GLY A 60 4.53 -1.86 5.05
CA GLY A 60 3.89 -2.62 6.11
C GLY A 60 2.38 -2.66 6.02
N VAL A 61 1.87 -2.46 4.81
CA VAL A 61 0.44 -2.54 4.48
C VAL A 61 0.29 -3.00 3.03
N MET A 62 -0.69 -3.87 2.78
CA MET A 62 -0.97 -4.41 1.44
C MET A 62 -2.38 -4.06 1.02
N MET A 63 -2.57 -3.63 -0.23
CA MET A 63 -3.90 -3.42 -0.79
C MET A 63 -4.46 -4.69 -1.42
N TYR A 64 -5.79 -4.82 -1.46
CA TYR A 64 -6.46 -5.99 -2.04
C TYR A 64 -5.98 -6.29 -3.46
N ARG A 65 -5.95 -5.25 -4.32
CA ARG A 65 -5.49 -5.33 -5.72
C ARG A 65 -4.09 -5.92 -5.87
N MET A 66 -3.20 -5.61 -4.93
CA MET A 66 -1.82 -6.05 -4.93
C MET A 66 -1.73 -7.55 -4.61
N VAL A 67 -2.44 -7.99 -3.57
CA VAL A 67 -2.54 -9.42 -3.22
C VAL A 67 -3.23 -10.21 -4.34
N GLU A 68 -4.34 -9.71 -4.86
CA GLU A 68 -5.09 -10.30 -5.98
C GLU A 68 -4.19 -10.48 -7.22
N THR A 69 -3.45 -9.44 -7.61
CA THR A 69 -2.57 -9.48 -8.78
C THR A 69 -1.41 -10.47 -8.58
N GLN A 70 -0.77 -10.47 -7.40
CA GLN A 70 0.34 -11.40 -7.13
C GLN A 70 -0.15 -12.85 -7.13
N LEU A 71 -1.28 -13.15 -6.48
CA LEU A 71 -1.84 -14.49 -6.47
C LEU A 71 -2.27 -14.93 -7.88
N ALA A 72 -2.88 -14.03 -8.68
CA ALA A 72 -3.23 -14.33 -10.07
C ALA A 72 -2.01 -14.73 -10.92
N LEU A 73 -0.87 -14.06 -10.70
CA LEU A 73 0.40 -14.39 -11.37
C LEU A 73 0.95 -15.77 -10.96
N HIS A 74 0.52 -16.31 -9.81
CA HIS A 74 0.85 -17.66 -9.36
C HIS A 74 -0.22 -18.70 -9.74
N GLY A 75 -1.18 -18.33 -10.59
CA GLY A 75 -2.23 -19.24 -11.05
C GLY A 75 -3.36 -19.44 -10.04
N PHE A 76 -3.49 -18.54 -9.07
CA PHE A 76 -4.65 -18.50 -8.19
C PHE A 76 -5.86 -17.92 -8.94
N TYR A 77 -7.03 -18.55 -8.82
CA TYR A 77 -8.25 -18.12 -9.52
C TYR A 77 -9.46 -17.91 -8.59
N GLU A 78 -9.35 -18.16 -7.28
CA GLU A 78 -10.46 -18.04 -6.32
C GLU A 78 -10.67 -16.60 -5.82
N MET A 79 -10.77 -15.64 -6.74
CA MET A 79 -10.80 -14.21 -6.41
C MET A 79 -12.05 -13.80 -5.61
N GLU A 80 -13.20 -14.43 -5.86
CA GLU A 80 -14.42 -14.14 -5.11
C GLU A 80 -14.31 -14.56 -3.64
N THR A 81 -13.72 -15.73 -3.39
CA THR A 81 -13.44 -16.23 -2.04
C THR A 81 -12.44 -15.31 -1.34
N LEU A 82 -11.35 -14.93 -2.02
CA LEU A 82 -10.36 -13.97 -1.51
C LEU A 82 -11.00 -12.65 -1.13
N GLN A 83 -11.87 -12.10 -1.99
CA GLN A 83 -12.57 -10.85 -1.70
C GLN A 83 -13.52 -10.97 -0.51
N SER A 84 -14.21 -12.10 -0.37
CA SER A 84 -15.09 -12.38 0.77
C SER A 84 -14.31 -12.47 2.09
N VAL A 85 -13.20 -13.21 2.09
CA VAL A 85 -12.30 -13.32 3.25
C VAL A 85 -11.69 -11.96 3.59
N TRP A 86 -11.21 -11.21 2.60
CA TRP A 86 -10.68 -9.86 2.78
C TRP A 86 -11.67 -8.93 3.49
N LYS A 87 -12.91 -8.86 2.99
CA LYS A 87 -13.95 -8.00 3.58
C LYS A 87 -14.27 -8.35 5.03
N ARG A 88 -14.06 -9.60 5.46
CA ARG A 88 -14.25 -10.02 6.85
C ARG A 88 -13.11 -9.59 7.76
N ILE A 89 -11.91 -9.40 7.22
CA ILE A 89 -10.69 -9.06 7.98
C ILE A 89 -10.51 -7.56 8.07
N ASP A 90 -10.77 -6.87 6.96
CA ASP A 90 -10.73 -5.41 6.85
C ASP A 90 -11.97 -4.80 7.55
N VAL A 91 -12.13 -5.10 8.84
CA VAL A 91 -13.29 -4.72 9.68
C VAL A 91 -13.42 -3.20 9.75
N ASN A 92 -12.30 -2.49 9.67
CA ASN A 92 -12.22 -1.03 9.69
C ASN A 92 -12.39 -0.40 8.30
N SER A 93 -12.52 -1.21 7.23
CA SER A 93 -12.66 -0.76 5.83
C SER A 93 -11.58 0.23 5.43
N LYS A 94 -10.34 -0.02 5.87
CA LYS A 94 -9.16 0.76 5.48
C LYS A 94 -8.80 0.54 4.01
N GLY A 95 -9.21 -0.59 3.42
CA GLY A 95 -8.85 -0.97 2.05
C GLY A 95 -7.45 -1.54 1.92
N TYR A 96 -6.77 -1.78 3.04
CA TYR A 96 -5.45 -2.40 3.12
C TYR A 96 -5.38 -3.30 4.36
N LEU A 97 -4.47 -4.28 4.34
CA LEU A 97 -4.15 -5.12 5.49
C LEU A 97 -2.76 -4.78 6.01
N ASP A 98 -2.64 -4.56 7.31
CA ASP A 98 -1.34 -4.66 7.98
C ASP A 98 -0.93 -6.14 8.19
N PHE A 99 0.25 -6.36 8.77
CA PHE A 99 0.76 -7.71 8.97
C PHE A 99 -0.13 -8.55 9.90
N ALA A 100 -0.71 -7.95 10.94
CA ALA A 100 -1.60 -8.67 11.87
C ALA A 100 -2.89 -9.10 11.17
N GLU A 101 -3.46 -8.21 10.36
CA GLU A 101 -4.61 -8.50 9.50
C GLU A 101 -4.26 -9.59 8.45
N PHE A 102 -3.04 -9.59 7.90
CA PHE A 102 -2.59 -10.66 7.01
C PHE A 102 -2.45 -12.03 7.69
N LEU A 103 -1.96 -12.10 8.93
CA LEU A 103 -1.96 -13.36 9.69
C LEU A 103 -3.38 -13.93 9.83
N CYS A 104 -4.36 -13.04 10.03
CA CYS A 104 -5.77 -13.41 10.08
C CYS A 104 -6.32 -13.83 8.71
N LEU A 105 -5.84 -13.20 7.64
CA LEU A 105 -6.14 -13.61 6.27
C LEU A 105 -5.71 -15.02 6.01
N LEU A 106 -4.46 -15.31 6.33
CA LEU A 106 -3.93 -16.66 6.19
C LEU A 106 -4.80 -17.59 7.04
N PHE A 107 -4.88 -17.42 8.35
CA PHE A 107 -5.67 -18.31 9.20
C PHE A 107 -7.09 -18.60 8.68
N MET A 108 -7.88 -17.58 8.31
CA MET A 108 -9.22 -17.83 7.77
C MET A 108 -9.19 -18.57 6.44
N TRP A 109 -8.18 -18.33 5.61
CA TRP A 109 -7.98 -19.07 4.37
C TRP A 109 -7.85 -20.58 4.59
N SER A 110 -7.22 -21.06 5.69
CA SER A 110 -7.11 -22.51 5.98
C SER A 110 -8.46 -23.23 5.98
N SER A 111 -9.52 -22.52 6.34
CA SER A 111 -10.86 -23.09 6.48
C SER A 111 -11.63 -23.13 5.17
N VAL A 112 -11.21 -22.37 4.15
CA VAL A 112 -11.96 -22.18 2.90
C VAL A 112 -11.20 -22.58 1.65
N GLY A 113 -9.86 -22.68 1.71
CA GLY A 113 -9.04 -22.94 0.54
C GLY A 113 -7.65 -23.48 0.87
N ASP A 114 -6.86 -23.69 -0.18
CA ASP A 114 -5.48 -24.15 -0.09
C ASP A 114 -4.49 -22.97 -0.10
N TYR A 115 -3.49 -23.03 0.77
CA TYR A 115 -2.42 -22.05 0.88
C TYR A 115 -1.28 -22.25 -0.12
N THR A 116 -1.27 -23.34 -0.88
CA THR A 116 -0.17 -23.62 -1.82
C THR A 116 0.13 -22.45 -2.77
N ASN A 117 -0.87 -21.64 -3.13
CA ASN A 117 -0.68 -20.45 -3.97
C ASN A 117 -0.14 -19.23 -3.22
N PHE A 118 -0.21 -19.22 -1.88
CA PHE A 118 0.37 -18.16 -1.04
C PHE A 118 1.85 -18.38 -0.76
N PHE A 119 2.40 -19.57 -1.01
CA PHE A 119 3.79 -19.86 -0.69
C PHE A 119 4.48 -20.57 -1.86
N ASP A 120 5.61 -20.05 -2.30
CA ASP A 120 6.41 -20.66 -3.39
C ASP A 120 6.90 -22.08 -3.08
N ARG A 121 6.94 -22.44 -1.79
CA ARG A 121 7.52 -23.69 -1.27
C ARG A 121 6.47 -24.49 -0.48
N PRO A 122 6.23 -25.76 -0.84
CA PRO A 122 5.31 -26.62 -0.08
C PRO A 122 5.68 -26.77 1.39
N GLU A 123 6.97 -26.71 1.73
CA GLU A 123 7.47 -26.79 3.11
C GLU A 123 6.98 -25.60 3.96
N ASN A 124 6.96 -24.40 3.37
CA ASN A 124 6.47 -23.20 4.05
C ASN A 124 4.95 -23.28 4.26
N CYS A 125 4.22 -23.74 3.24
CA CYS A 125 2.78 -23.99 3.35
C CYS A 125 2.48 -25.00 4.46
N LYS A 126 3.25 -26.10 4.53
CA LYS A 126 3.08 -27.15 5.53
C LYS A 126 3.29 -26.63 6.95
N ILE A 127 4.41 -25.94 7.22
CA ILE A 127 4.70 -25.45 8.58
C ILE A 127 3.69 -24.41 9.06
N VAL A 128 3.18 -23.57 8.14
CA VAL A 128 2.12 -22.60 8.46
C VAL A 128 0.81 -23.31 8.78
N GLY A 129 0.45 -24.35 8.04
CA GLY A 129 -0.70 -25.20 8.34
C GLY A 129 -0.59 -25.90 9.70
N GLU A 130 0.58 -26.46 10.01
CA GLU A 130 0.86 -27.08 11.32
C GLU A 130 0.77 -26.08 12.46
N ALA A 131 1.29 -24.86 12.28
CA ALA A 131 1.19 -23.78 13.26
C ALA A 131 -0.26 -23.37 13.52
N PHE A 132 -1.09 -23.21 12.49
CA PHE A 132 -2.51 -22.88 12.67
C PHE A 132 -3.29 -24.01 13.35
N GLN A 133 -3.03 -25.27 13.00
CA GLN A 133 -3.64 -26.41 13.67
C GLN A 133 -3.23 -26.48 15.14
N ALA A 134 -1.96 -26.28 15.45
CA ALA A 134 -1.46 -26.27 16.82
C ALA A 134 -2.08 -25.12 17.62
N MET A 135 -2.11 -23.90 17.07
CA MET A 135 -2.73 -22.75 17.73
C MET A 135 -4.23 -22.96 17.98
N GLU A 136 -4.98 -23.48 17.01
CA GLU A 136 -6.41 -23.76 17.18
C GLU A 136 -6.65 -24.87 18.21
N TYR A 137 -5.82 -25.92 18.22
CA TYR A 137 -5.89 -27.00 19.20
C TYR A 137 -5.68 -26.47 20.62
N TYR A 138 -4.61 -25.70 20.84
CA TYR A 138 -4.33 -25.13 22.16
C TYR A 138 -5.35 -24.05 22.54
N TRP A 139 -5.84 -23.28 21.57
CA TRP A 139 -6.94 -22.35 21.81
C TRP A 139 -8.16 -23.07 22.40
N GLN A 140 -8.63 -24.13 21.75
CA GLN A 140 -9.76 -24.91 22.25
C GLN A 140 -9.48 -25.63 23.57
N LEU A 141 -8.24 -26.08 23.79
CA LEU A 141 -7.85 -26.78 25.02
C LEU A 141 -7.90 -25.86 26.25
N TYR A 142 -7.47 -24.61 26.08
CA TYR A 142 -7.36 -23.65 27.18
C TYR A 142 -8.60 -22.75 27.35
N ASP A 143 -9.46 -22.65 26.33
CA ASP A 143 -10.79 -21.99 26.36
C ASP A 143 -11.80 -22.83 27.14
N THR A 144 -11.78 -22.71 28.47
CA THR A 144 -12.52 -23.57 29.40
C THR A 144 -14.02 -23.33 29.39
N ASP A 145 -14.43 -22.11 29.05
CA ASP A 145 -15.83 -21.72 28.97
C ASP A 145 -16.41 -21.84 27.55
N ASN A 146 -15.58 -22.23 26.56
CA ASN A 146 -15.93 -22.31 25.14
C ASN A 146 -16.43 -20.98 24.56
N SER A 147 -15.98 -19.86 25.13
CA SER A 147 -16.32 -18.51 24.66
C SER A 147 -15.73 -18.20 23.28
N ARG A 148 -14.79 -19.03 22.79
CA ARG A 148 -13.92 -18.77 21.64
C ARG A 148 -13.08 -17.49 21.85
N ARG A 149 -12.81 -17.18 23.11
CA ARG A 149 -12.02 -16.05 23.58
C ARG A 149 -11.11 -16.52 24.70
N PHE A 150 -10.01 -15.84 24.92
CA PHE A 150 -9.12 -16.10 26.05
C PHE A 150 -9.32 -15.04 27.12
N SER A 151 -9.73 -15.49 28.31
CA SER A 151 -9.50 -14.74 29.54
C SER A 151 -8.00 -14.59 29.79
N TYR A 152 -7.63 -13.67 30.70
CA TYR A 152 -6.22 -13.49 31.04
C TYR A 152 -5.65 -14.72 31.74
N GLU A 153 -6.44 -15.35 32.60
CA GLU A 153 -6.07 -16.56 33.34
C GLU A 153 -5.80 -17.74 32.40
N GLU A 154 -6.65 -17.94 31.39
CA GLU A 154 -6.47 -18.99 30.38
C GLU A 154 -5.22 -18.75 29.54
N LEU A 155 -4.99 -17.49 29.12
CA LEU A 155 -3.78 -17.10 28.39
C LEU A 155 -2.52 -17.37 29.23
N VAL A 156 -2.49 -16.94 30.49
CA VAL A 156 -1.32 -17.16 31.38
C VAL A 156 -1.04 -18.64 31.56
N ARG A 157 -2.07 -19.45 31.76
CA ARG A 157 -1.93 -20.91 31.90
C ARG A 157 -1.40 -21.54 30.61
N PHE A 158 -1.93 -21.16 29.44
CA PHE A 158 -1.41 -21.60 28.15
C PHE A 158 0.08 -21.29 27.99
N LEU A 159 0.50 -20.05 28.27
CA LEU A 159 1.88 -19.63 28.12
C LEU A 159 2.82 -20.35 29.09
N ALA A 160 2.41 -20.50 30.35
CA ALA A 160 3.20 -21.18 31.36
C ALA A 160 3.42 -22.66 31.05
N GLU A 161 2.42 -23.33 30.48
CA GLU A 161 2.47 -24.77 30.20
C GLU A 161 3.09 -25.10 28.83
N GLN A 162 2.74 -24.34 27.79
CA GLN A 162 3.11 -24.64 26.39
C GLN A 162 4.28 -23.83 25.86
N LEU A 163 4.63 -22.69 26.49
CA LEU A 163 5.71 -21.81 26.05
C LEU A 163 6.73 -21.57 27.17
N GLN A 164 7.12 -22.64 27.87
CA GLN A 164 7.91 -22.58 29.11
C GLN A 164 9.21 -21.78 28.97
N VAL A 165 9.87 -21.88 27.80
CA VAL A 165 11.13 -21.17 27.53
C VAL A 165 10.90 -19.66 27.41
N MET A 166 9.79 -19.24 26.79
CA MET A 166 9.47 -17.83 26.56
C MET A 166 8.72 -17.18 27.72
N TYR A 167 8.02 -17.97 28.53
CA TYR A 167 7.06 -17.49 29.53
C TYR A 167 7.61 -16.38 30.45
N PRO A 168 8.83 -16.48 31.01
CA PRO A 168 9.36 -15.43 31.87
C PRO A 168 9.54 -14.07 31.16
N SER A 169 9.81 -14.10 29.85
CA SER A 169 10.07 -12.91 29.05
C SER A 169 8.82 -12.36 28.36
N CYS A 170 7.77 -13.17 28.18
CA CYS A 170 6.59 -12.74 27.42
C CYS A 170 5.62 -11.86 28.21
N LEU A 171 5.70 -11.86 29.56
CA LEU A 171 4.77 -11.11 30.40
C LEU A 171 4.77 -9.60 30.12
N GLU A 172 5.95 -9.01 29.87
CA GLU A 172 6.07 -7.60 29.52
C GLU A 172 5.40 -7.28 28.17
N THR A 173 5.64 -8.13 27.16
CA THR A 173 5.00 -8.03 25.84
C THR A 173 3.48 -8.14 25.95
N ILE A 174 2.98 -9.03 26.80
CA ILE A 174 1.54 -9.23 27.03
C ILE A 174 0.94 -8.03 27.75
N ASP A 175 1.58 -7.50 28.79
CA ASP A 175 1.09 -6.32 29.49
C ASP A 175 0.98 -5.09 28.55
N ARG A 176 1.86 -5.00 27.56
CA ARG A 176 1.79 -3.96 26.52
C ARG A 176 0.64 -4.18 25.52
N LEU A 177 0.39 -5.42 25.10
CA LEU A 177 -0.61 -5.75 24.07
C LEU A 177 -2.03 -5.99 24.63
N TYR A 178 -2.11 -6.41 25.89
CA TYR A 178 -3.33 -6.68 26.64
C TYR A 178 -3.24 -6.05 28.05
N PRO A 179 -3.36 -4.71 28.14
CA PRO A 179 -3.12 -3.97 29.38
C PRO A 179 -4.11 -4.32 30.50
N THR A 180 -3.67 -4.14 31.76
CA THR A 180 -4.49 -4.37 32.97
C THR A 180 -5.87 -3.74 32.90
N LYS A 181 -5.99 -2.51 32.39
CA LYS A 181 -7.30 -1.85 32.24
C LYS A 181 -8.28 -2.63 31.34
N GLN A 182 -7.80 -3.31 30.29
CA GLN A 182 -8.65 -4.14 29.44
C GLN A 182 -9.02 -5.44 30.15
N ARG A 183 -8.04 -6.06 30.84
CA ARG A 183 -8.24 -7.27 31.66
C ARG A 183 -9.27 -7.06 32.76
N ASP A 184 -9.11 -5.99 33.55
CA ASP A 184 -10.00 -5.62 34.66
C ASP A 184 -11.42 -5.28 34.17
N ALA A 185 -11.54 -4.81 32.93
CA ALA A 185 -12.83 -4.56 32.28
C ALA A 185 -13.49 -5.83 31.71
N GLY A 186 -12.87 -7.01 31.88
CA GLY A 186 -13.35 -8.28 31.35
C GLY A 186 -13.27 -8.38 29.83
N VAL A 187 -12.39 -7.61 29.18
CA VAL A 187 -12.25 -7.63 27.72
C VAL A 187 -11.41 -8.81 27.29
N GLU A 188 -12.04 -9.94 27.01
CA GLU A 188 -11.33 -11.15 26.57
C GLU A 188 -10.67 -11.01 25.20
N LEU A 189 -9.61 -11.79 25.00
CA LEU A 189 -8.79 -11.80 23.79
C LEU A 189 -9.46 -12.64 22.69
N SER A 190 -9.66 -12.08 21.50
CA SER A 190 -10.12 -12.86 20.35
C SER A 190 -8.96 -13.62 19.69
N PHE A 191 -9.26 -14.70 18.97
CA PHE A 191 -8.24 -15.50 18.27
C PHE A 191 -7.33 -14.68 17.33
N PRO A 192 -7.84 -13.73 16.50
CA PRO A 192 -7.00 -12.78 15.77
C PRO A 192 -5.99 -12.01 16.62
N ARG A 193 -6.43 -11.47 17.77
CA ARG A 193 -5.55 -10.71 18.67
C ARG A 193 -4.53 -11.64 19.35
N PHE A 194 -4.91 -12.87 19.63
CA PHE A 194 -4.00 -13.90 20.14
C PHE A 194 -2.91 -14.27 19.15
N MET A 195 -3.25 -14.55 17.88
CA MET A 195 -2.23 -14.83 16.86
C MET A 195 -1.22 -13.69 16.71
N HIS A 196 -1.72 -12.44 16.65
CA HIS A 196 -0.84 -11.28 16.61
C HIS A 196 0.03 -11.17 17.87
N MET A 197 -0.53 -11.43 19.05
CA MET A 197 0.23 -11.48 20.29
C MET A 197 1.32 -12.57 20.25
N MET A 198 1.01 -13.76 19.74
CA MET A 198 2.00 -14.85 19.61
C MET A 198 3.13 -14.49 18.66
N TYR A 199 2.82 -13.82 17.55
CA TYR A 199 3.84 -13.27 16.66
C TYR A 199 4.76 -12.28 17.38
N MET A 200 4.19 -11.33 18.14
CA MET A 200 4.96 -10.34 18.90
C MET A 200 5.84 -11.00 19.97
N VAL A 201 5.30 -11.96 20.71
CA VAL A 201 6.05 -12.74 21.71
C VAL A 201 7.19 -13.53 21.05
N CYS A 202 6.93 -14.18 19.90
CA CYS A 202 7.98 -14.90 19.17
C CYS A 202 9.08 -13.97 18.64
N CYS A 203 8.76 -12.72 18.28
CA CYS A 203 9.76 -11.73 17.88
C CYS A 203 10.66 -11.30 19.04
N GLU A 204 10.10 -11.11 20.23
CA GLU A 204 10.80 -10.50 21.37
C GLU A 204 11.45 -11.53 22.30
N CYS A 205 10.85 -12.71 22.45
CA CYS A 205 11.22 -13.68 23.48
C CYS A 205 11.99 -14.89 22.96
N LEU A 206 12.11 -15.08 21.63
CA LEU A 206 12.89 -16.18 21.05
C LEU A 206 14.25 -15.69 20.54
N PRO A 207 15.33 -15.83 21.32
CA PRO A 207 16.66 -15.31 20.95
C PRO A 207 17.25 -15.98 19.70
N SER A 208 16.83 -17.21 19.39
CA SER A 208 17.28 -17.99 18.21
C SER A 208 16.32 -17.91 17.03
N SER A 209 15.28 -17.08 17.10
CA SER A 209 14.28 -16.98 16.07
C SER A 209 14.84 -16.40 14.77
N ARG A 210 14.36 -16.93 13.65
CA ARG A 210 14.63 -16.37 12.31
C ARG A 210 13.63 -15.31 11.89
N ILE A 211 12.67 -14.98 12.76
CA ILE A 211 11.67 -13.95 12.49
C ILE A 211 12.38 -12.60 12.41
N PRO A 212 12.34 -11.89 11.26
CA PRO A 212 12.97 -10.58 11.13
C PRO A 212 12.45 -9.55 12.13
N GLY A 213 11.16 -9.64 12.50
CA GLY A 213 10.51 -8.71 13.41
C GLY A 213 10.49 -7.29 12.86
N PHE A 214 10.43 -7.13 11.53
CA PHE A 214 10.30 -5.84 10.89
C PHE A 214 8.89 -5.28 11.12
N TYR A 215 7.87 -6.10 10.88
CA TYR A 215 6.47 -5.66 11.01
C TYR A 215 6.02 -5.52 12.47
N SER A 216 6.65 -6.23 13.40
CA SER A 216 6.39 -6.04 14.83
C SER A 216 6.85 -4.65 15.29
N LYS A 217 8.08 -4.26 14.92
CA LYS A 217 8.63 -2.93 15.20
C LYS A 217 7.82 -1.83 14.53
N LEU A 218 7.37 -2.05 13.29
CA LEU A 218 6.54 -1.08 12.57
C LEU A 218 5.15 -0.91 13.22
N GLY A 219 4.53 -2.00 13.67
CA GLY A 219 3.27 -1.99 14.41
C GLY A 219 3.38 -1.24 15.73
N LEU A 220 4.44 -1.50 16.51
CA LEU A 220 4.72 -0.78 17.76
C LEU A 220 4.94 0.70 17.52
N ALA A 221 5.71 1.08 16.50
CA ALA A 221 5.91 2.48 16.15
C ALA A 221 4.60 3.19 15.73
N LYS A 222 3.62 2.47 15.19
CA LYS A 222 2.26 3.01 14.93
C LYS A 222 1.47 3.16 16.22
N GLN A 223 1.52 2.19 17.13
CA GLN A 223 0.81 2.23 18.41
C GLN A 223 1.36 3.33 19.33
N ASP A 224 2.68 3.47 19.42
CA ASP A 224 3.33 4.53 20.18
C ASP A 224 2.98 5.90 19.64
N ARG A 225 2.96 6.06 18.30
CA ARG A 225 2.46 7.29 17.68
C ARG A 225 1.02 7.56 18.05
N HIS A 226 0.15 6.55 18.05
CA HIS A 226 -1.25 6.74 18.41
C HIS A 226 -1.42 7.12 19.89
N LEU A 227 -0.62 6.54 20.79
CA LEU A 227 -0.61 6.88 22.21
C LEU A 227 -0.08 8.30 22.44
N GLN A 228 1.02 8.68 21.78
CA GLN A 228 1.56 10.03 21.80
C GLN A 228 0.58 11.05 21.18
N HIS A 229 -0.17 10.66 20.14
CA HIS A 229 -1.19 11.51 19.53
C HIS A 229 -2.39 11.82 20.42
N THR A 230 -2.60 11.02 21.46
CA THR A 230 -3.60 11.29 22.49
C THR A 230 -3.20 12.45 23.41
N GLN A 231 -1.95 12.91 23.40
CA GLN A 231 -1.46 13.93 24.34
C GLN A 231 -1.24 15.33 23.76
N GLU A 232 -1.34 15.55 22.45
CA GLU A 232 -1.29 16.91 21.88
C GLU A 232 -2.51 17.21 21.00
N LEU A 233 -3.33 18.16 21.47
CA LEU A 233 -4.53 18.71 20.84
C LEU A 233 -4.20 19.62 19.66
N ALA A 234 -3.14 19.35 18.90
CA ALA A 234 -2.76 20.21 17.78
C ALA A 234 -3.88 20.28 16.74
N VAL A 235 -4.20 21.50 16.30
CA VAL A 235 -5.28 21.82 15.36
C VAL A 235 -4.68 22.44 14.11
N GLY A 236 -5.21 22.08 12.95
CA GLY A 236 -4.86 22.71 11.68
C GLY A 236 -3.44 22.37 11.21
N PRO A 237 -2.65 23.38 10.79
CA PRO A 237 -1.27 23.19 10.33
C PRO A 237 -0.35 22.47 11.30
N GLU A 238 -0.64 22.56 12.61
CA GLU A 238 0.15 21.90 13.66
C GLU A 238 -0.26 20.44 13.88
N SER A 239 -1.39 20.00 13.32
CA SER A 239 -1.82 18.60 13.45
C SER A 239 -0.85 17.66 12.73
N SER A 240 -0.57 16.49 13.31
CA SER A 240 0.39 15.57 12.67
C SER A 240 -0.06 15.12 11.29
N THR A 241 -1.37 14.99 11.06
CA THR A 241 -1.93 14.64 9.76
C THR A 241 -1.59 15.70 8.72
N TRP A 242 -1.72 16.98 9.09
CA TRP A 242 -1.37 18.08 8.20
C TRP A 242 0.12 18.08 7.88
N ILE A 243 0.98 17.99 8.90
CA ILE A 243 2.45 17.95 8.73
C ILE A 243 2.86 16.74 7.87
N PHE A 244 2.23 15.58 8.10
CA PHE A 244 2.47 14.37 7.33
C PHE A 244 2.11 14.54 5.85
N LEU A 245 0.94 15.10 5.54
CA LEU A 245 0.51 15.36 4.17
C LEU A 245 1.33 16.48 3.51
N LEU A 246 1.72 17.51 4.27
CA LEU A 246 2.59 18.58 3.79
C LEU A 246 3.91 18.01 3.27
N ARG A 247 4.58 17.16 4.07
CA ARG A 247 5.81 16.48 3.65
C ARG A 247 5.60 15.56 2.45
N ALA A 248 4.48 14.84 2.39
CA ALA A 248 4.16 14.02 1.23
C ALA A 248 3.99 14.86 -0.05
N PHE A 249 3.31 16.01 0.03
CA PHE A 249 3.18 16.92 -1.10
C PHE A 249 4.51 17.55 -1.50
N GLU A 250 5.35 17.95 -0.55
CA GLU A 250 6.70 18.45 -0.84
C GLU A 250 7.54 17.42 -1.62
N VAL A 251 7.46 16.14 -1.25
CA VAL A 251 8.16 15.06 -1.99
C VAL A 251 7.55 14.87 -3.38
N LEU A 252 6.22 14.90 -3.52
CA LEU A 252 5.56 14.84 -4.82
C LEU A 252 5.97 16.01 -5.75
N GLU A 253 6.12 17.22 -5.20
CA GLU A 253 6.62 18.37 -5.95
C GLU A 253 8.05 18.17 -6.44
N GLN A 254 8.92 17.63 -5.59
CA GLN A 254 10.31 17.30 -5.94
C GLN A 254 10.37 16.18 -6.98
N ASP A 255 9.54 15.15 -6.84
CA ASP A 255 9.49 14.04 -7.79
C ASP A 255 8.98 14.52 -9.15
N PHE A 256 7.96 15.40 -9.20
CA PHE A 256 7.51 16.02 -10.44
C PHE A 256 8.63 16.79 -11.16
N GLU A 257 9.42 17.61 -10.43
CA GLU A 257 10.57 18.32 -11.01
C GLU A 257 11.64 17.40 -11.59
N LYS A 258 11.86 16.24 -10.96
CA LYS A 258 12.82 15.27 -11.50
C LYS A 258 12.37 14.79 -12.87
N PHE A 259 11.08 14.70 -13.13
CA PHE A 259 10.52 14.28 -14.40
C PHE A 259 10.40 15.42 -15.41
N ASP A 260 9.96 16.61 -15.03
CA ASP A 260 9.83 17.79 -15.92
C ASP A 260 11.22 18.37 -16.29
N LYS A 261 11.93 17.66 -17.16
CA LYS A 261 13.27 18.04 -17.65
C LYS A 261 13.20 19.28 -18.54
N SER A 262 12.08 19.50 -19.22
CA SER A 262 11.87 20.64 -20.08
C SER A 262 11.59 21.94 -19.31
N GLY A 263 11.16 21.83 -18.04
CA GLY A 263 10.74 22.94 -17.20
C GLY A 263 9.56 23.69 -17.82
N ASP A 264 8.65 22.99 -18.48
CA ASP A 264 7.45 23.58 -19.10
C ASP A 264 6.17 23.38 -18.27
N GLY A 265 6.33 22.71 -17.12
CA GLY A 265 5.26 22.39 -16.20
C GLY A 265 4.43 21.20 -16.67
N TYR A 266 4.88 20.41 -17.64
CA TYR A 266 4.27 19.15 -18.03
C TYR A 266 5.32 18.03 -17.98
N ILE A 267 4.87 16.80 -17.78
CA ILE A 267 5.67 15.60 -17.99
C ILE A 267 5.14 14.89 -19.21
N ASP A 268 5.92 14.85 -20.28
CA ASP A 268 5.57 14.00 -21.43
C ASP A 268 5.94 12.52 -21.17
N TYR A 269 5.44 11.62 -22.02
CA TYR A 269 5.73 10.20 -21.85
C TYR A 269 7.24 9.89 -22.00
N VAL A 270 7.99 10.64 -22.81
CA VAL A 270 9.44 10.43 -22.98
C VAL A 270 10.18 10.76 -21.69
N GLU A 271 9.92 11.94 -21.11
CA GLU A 271 10.43 12.37 -19.81
C GLU A 271 10.13 11.35 -18.71
N LEU A 272 8.88 10.87 -18.69
CA LEU A 272 8.44 9.82 -17.78
C LEU A 272 9.24 8.53 -17.94
N THR A 273 9.46 8.05 -19.18
CA THR A 273 10.24 6.83 -19.42
C THR A 273 11.74 6.97 -19.12
N MET A 274 12.26 8.21 -19.13
CA MET A 274 13.65 8.50 -18.81
C MET A 274 13.93 8.47 -17.30
N GLY A 275 12.94 8.74 -16.46
CA GLY A 275 13.09 8.69 -15.00
C GLY A 275 12.83 7.31 -14.38
N ILE A 276 12.42 6.31 -15.17
CA ILE A 276 12.27 4.93 -14.69
C ILE A 276 13.65 4.32 -14.39
N PRO A 277 13.82 3.64 -13.23
CA PRO A 277 15.07 2.98 -12.85
C PRO A 277 15.65 2.05 -13.93
N LEU A 278 16.98 1.98 -13.99
CA LEU A 278 17.70 1.05 -14.86
C LEU A 278 17.63 -0.38 -14.31
N VAL A 279 16.51 -1.06 -14.56
CA VAL A 279 16.30 -2.48 -14.24
C VAL A 279 16.53 -3.39 -15.45
N ASP A 280 16.51 -4.71 -15.23
CA ASP A 280 16.54 -5.72 -16.29
C ASP A 280 15.52 -5.41 -17.41
N ALA A 281 15.90 -5.69 -18.67
CA ALA A 281 15.13 -5.30 -19.84
C ALA A 281 13.69 -5.84 -19.83
N HIS A 282 13.48 -7.07 -19.32
CA HIS A 282 12.15 -7.64 -19.21
C HIS A 282 11.32 -6.92 -18.15
N MET A 283 11.90 -6.66 -16.96
CA MET A 283 11.22 -5.90 -15.91
C MET A 283 10.87 -4.48 -16.37
N ARG A 284 11.80 -3.81 -17.06
CA ARG A 284 11.60 -2.47 -17.60
C ARG A 284 10.43 -2.44 -18.58
N LEU A 285 10.30 -3.43 -19.46
CA LEU A 285 9.17 -3.53 -20.39
C LEU A 285 7.83 -3.64 -19.66
N HIS A 286 7.75 -4.44 -18.59
CA HIS A 286 6.55 -4.57 -17.75
C HIS A 286 6.20 -3.28 -17.01
N ILE A 287 7.20 -2.54 -16.51
CA ILE A 287 7.00 -1.22 -15.90
C ILE A 287 6.44 -0.26 -16.95
N LEU A 288 7.10 -0.16 -18.11
CA LEU A 288 6.71 0.74 -19.19
C LEU A 288 5.28 0.46 -19.70
N ALA A 289 4.91 -0.81 -19.89
CA ALA A 289 3.58 -1.17 -20.37
C ALA A 289 2.47 -0.74 -19.38
N ARG A 290 2.68 -0.96 -18.07
CA ARG A 290 1.75 -0.50 -17.03
C ARG A 290 1.68 1.02 -16.96
N LEU A 291 2.82 1.66 -17.07
CA LEU A 291 2.93 3.11 -16.99
C LEU A 291 2.25 3.78 -18.18
N GLU A 292 2.42 3.28 -19.40
CA GLU A 292 1.75 3.77 -20.60
C GLU A 292 0.22 3.73 -20.45
N TYR A 293 -0.29 2.60 -19.94
CA TYR A 293 -1.72 2.44 -19.72
C TYR A 293 -2.26 3.46 -18.72
N LYS A 294 -1.58 3.62 -17.57
CA LYS A 294 -2.00 4.58 -16.53
C LYS A 294 -1.80 6.03 -16.96
N PHE A 295 -0.74 6.34 -17.70
CA PHE A 295 -0.50 7.67 -18.24
C PHE A 295 -1.68 8.12 -19.12
N LYS A 296 -2.17 7.24 -20.00
CA LYS A 296 -3.38 7.49 -20.81
C LYS A 296 -4.67 7.64 -19.99
N LEU A 297 -4.73 7.06 -18.79
CA LEU A 297 -5.89 7.20 -17.90
C LEU A 297 -5.85 8.54 -17.15
N VAL A 298 -4.67 9.03 -16.78
CA VAL A 298 -4.53 10.28 -16.03
C VAL A 298 -4.53 11.52 -16.91
N ASP A 299 -4.12 11.41 -18.17
CA ASP A 299 -4.17 12.46 -19.20
C ASP A 299 -5.64 12.73 -19.59
N GLN A 300 -6.35 13.48 -18.74
CA GLN A 300 -7.79 13.71 -18.87
C GLN A 300 -8.09 14.67 -20.02
N ASP A 301 -7.17 15.58 -20.30
CA ASP A 301 -7.30 16.59 -21.35
C ASP A 301 -6.73 16.15 -22.71
N LYS A 302 -6.13 14.95 -22.77
CA LYS A 302 -5.57 14.32 -23.97
C LYS A 302 -4.44 15.13 -24.59
N THR A 303 -3.64 15.79 -23.74
CA THR A 303 -2.50 16.55 -24.21
C THR A 303 -1.32 15.67 -24.57
N ASN A 304 -1.32 14.37 -24.24
CA ASN A 304 -0.15 13.48 -24.25
C ASN A 304 0.97 13.96 -23.32
N SER A 305 0.57 14.66 -22.26
CA SER A 305 1.42 15.19 -21.19
C SER A 305 0.63 15.07 -19.89
N ALA A 306 1.33 14.98 -18.77
CA ALA A 306 0.71 15.03 -17.45
C ALA A 306 1.10 16.35 -16.76
N ASP A 307 0.10 17.13 -16.33
CA ASP A 307 0.32 18.24 -15.40
C ASP A 307 0.66 17.70 -13.98
N PHE A 308 0.98 18.59 -13.04
CA PHE A 308 1.32 18.20 -11.67
C PHE A 308 0.24 17.36 -10.98
N TYR A 309 -1.03 17.66 -11.21
CA TYR A 309 -2.13 16.93 -10.58
C TYR A 309 -2.42 15.60 -11.27
N GLU A 310 -2.24 15.52 -12.58
CA GLU A 310 -2.27 14.27 -13.32
C GLU A 310 -1.10 13.37 -12.91
N PHE A 311 0.08 13.93 -12.61
CA PHE A 311 1.20 13.20 -12.02
C PHE A 311 0.90 12.71 -10.60
N ILE A 312 0.27 13.52 -9.74
CA ILE A 312 -0.22 13.04 -8.43
C ILE A 312 -1.18 11.87 -8.63
N TYR A 313 -2.11 11.98 -9.58
CA TYR A 313 -3.06 10.91 -9.87
C TYR A 313 -2.35 9.66 -10.41
N LEU A 314 -1.31 9.82 -11.22
CA LEU A 314 -0.46 8.73 -11.70
C LEU A 314 0.24 8.03 -10.54
N GLY A 315 0.86 8.80 -9.64
CA GLY A 315 1.49 8.29 -8.43
C GLY A 315 0.51 7.51 -7.54
N PHE A 316 -0.72 8.01 -7.43
CA PHE A 316 -1.79 7.31 -6.73
C PHE A 316 -2.16 5.97 -7.40
N LEU A 317 -2.40 5.97 -8.72
CA LEU A 317 -2.69 4.72 -9.46
C LEU A 317 -1.52 3.74 -9.39
N MET A 318 -0.28 4.22 -9.44
CA MET A 318 0.92 3.39 -9.27
C MET A 318 1.00 2.81 -7.85
N THR A 319 0.62 3.59 -6.84
CA THR A 319 0.55 3.12 -5.45
C THR A 319 -0.48 2.02 -5.28
N GLN A 320 -1.68 2.14 -5.85
CA GLN A 320 -2.75 1.14 -5.75
C GLN A 320 -2.32 -0.26 -6.22
N ASP A 321 -1.39 -0.33 -7.16
CA ASP A 321 -0.83 -1.59 -7.68
C ASP A 321 0.45 -2.04 -6.95
N GLY A 322 0.86 -1.34 -5.89
CA GLY A 322 2.11 -1.59 -5.17
C GLY A 322 3.35 -1.29 -6.02
N SER A 323 3.24 -0.35 -6.95
CA SER A 323 4.24 -0.06 -8.00
C SER A 323 4.74 1.38 -7.98
N TYR A 324 4.52 2.14 -6.90
CA TYR A 324 5.00 3.53 -6.84
C TYR A 324 6.55 3.63 -6.97
N HIS A 325 7.27 2.64 -6.43
CA HIS A 325 8.72 2.52 -6.57
C HIS A 325 9.17 2.28 -8.04
N ASP A 326 8.29 1.79 -8.91
CA ASP A 326 8.57 1.66 -10.34
C ASP A 326 8.51 3.02 -11.06
N LEU A 327 7.78 3.98 -10.47
CA LEU A 327 7.67 5.34 -10.98
C LEU A 327 8.82 6.21 -10.46
N VAL A 328 9.06 6.24 -9.16
CA VAL A 328 10.12 7.07 -8.55
C VAL A 328 11.17 6.15 -7.94
N GLU A 329 12.37 6.14 -8.52
CA GLU A 329 13.55 5.48 -7.93
C GLU A 329 13.73 5.94 -6.48
N GLU A 330 13.99 5.01 -5.54
CA GLU A 330 14.10 5.15 -4.08
C GLU A 330 14.38 6.58 -3.56
N SER A 331 13.42 7.49 -3.72
CA SER A 331 13.58 8.87 -3.28
C SER A 331 13.51 8.87 -1.77
N GLU A 332 14.21 9.80 -1.10
CA GLU A 332 14.25 9.88 0.36
C GLU A 332 12.85 10.08 1.02
N GLY A 333 11.77 10.19 0.22
CA GLY A 333 10.40 10.25 0.71
C GLY A 333 9.36 9.42 -0.06
N HIS A 334 9.73 8.46 -0.92
CA HIS A 334 8.71 7.67 -1.61
C HIS A 334 7.77 6.92 -0.64
N ASP A 335 8.31 6.44 0.49
CA ASP A 335 7.55 5.81 1.57
C ASP A 335 6.47 6.74 2.16
N ILE A 336 6.80 8.02 2.35
CA ILE A 336 5.86 8.99 2.91
C ILE A 336 4.72 9.27 1.94
N VAL A 337 5.02 9.35 0.63
CA VAL A 337 4.03 9.55 -0.43
C VAL A 337 3.11 8.34 -0.54
N LYS A 338 3.68 7.12 -0.62
CA LYS A 338 2.89 5.89 -0.66
C LYS A 338 1.95 5.80 0.53
N LYS A 339 2.48 5.99 1.74
CA LYS A 339 1.68 5.95 2.96
C LYS A 339 0.58 7.01 2.91
N ALA A 340 0.89 8.22 2.45
CA ALA A 340 -0.11 9.28 2.31
C ALA A 340 -1.23 8.89 1.35
N PHE A 341 -0.92 8.31 0.20
CA PHE A 341 -1.95 7.85 -0.74
C PHE A 341 -2.84 6.74 -0.19
N ILE A 342 -2.27 5.79 0.55
CA ILE A 342 -3.04 4.72 1.20
C ILE A 342 -3.98 5.28 2.27
N GLU A 343 -3.46 6.14 3.14
CA GLU A 343 -4.25 6.79 4.19
C GLU A 343 -5.34 7.69 3.58
N LEU A 344 -5.00 8.49 2.57
CA LEU A 344 -5.95 9.35 1.87
C LEU A 344 -7.07 8.56 1.18
N LEU A 345 -6.78 7.39 0.60
CA LEU A 345 -7.81 6.53 0.03
C LEU A 345 -8.77 6.01 1.10
N SER A 346 -8.21 5.54 2.22
CA SER A 346 -9.00 5.10 3.38
C SER A 346 -9.87 6.24 3.89
N TRP A 347 -9.30 7.41 4.15
CA TRP A 347 -10.03 8.56 4.68
C TRP A 347 -11.06 9.09 3.68
N TYR A 348 -10.75 9.09 2.38
CA TYR A 348 -11.71 9.42 1.32
C TYR A 348 -12.93 8.50 1.38
N SER A 349 -12.71 7.18 1.47
CA SER A 349 -13.80 6.21 1.57
C SER A 349 -14.61 6.34 2.87
N GLN A 350 -13.96 6.74 3.97
CA GLN A 350 -14.63 6.97 5.26
C GLN A 350 -15.41 8.28 5.31
N SER A 351 -15.04 9.25 4.48
CA SER A 351 -15.73 10.54 4.37
C SER A 351 -16.85 10.51 3.32
N ASP A 352 -16.81 9.59 2.35
CA ASP A 352 -17.87 9.38 1.36
C ASP A 352 -19.13 8.78 2.00
N SER A 353 -19.94 9.63 2.61
CA SER A 353 -21.17 9.26 3.32
C SER A 353 -22.17 8.48 2.47
N HIS A 354 -22.13 8.67 1.14
CA HIS A 354 -23.02 8.02 0.19
C HIS A 354 -22.43 6.76 -0.47
N LYS A 355 -21.15 6.45 -0.24
CA LYS A 355 -20.41 5.34 -0.87
C LYS A 355 -20.50 5.36 -2.40
N ARG A 356 -20.47 6.55 -3.01
CA ARG A 356 -20.58 6.78 -4.46
C ARG A 356 -19.25 7.14 -5.12
N GLN A 357 -18.17 7.07 -4.37
CA GLN A 357 -16.84 7.56 -4.71
C GLN A 357 -16.87 9.03 -5.14
N ARG A 358 -17.68 9.83 -4.44
CA ARG A 358 -17.88 11.26 -4.73
C ARG A 358 -18.11 11.97 -3.40
N LEU A 359 -17.35 13.03 -3.14
CA LEU A 359 -17.49 13.82 -1.93
C LEU A 359 -18.29 15.09 -2.22
N THR A 360 -19.28 15.35 -1.38
CA THR A 360 -19.95 16.65 -1.27
C THR A 360 -19.09 17.61 -0.45
N ILE A 361 -19.43 18.90 -0.43
CA ILE A 361 -18.74 19.87 0.45
C ILE A 361 -18.84 19.48 1.93
N ALA A 362 -19.98 18.92 2.37
CA ALA A 362 -20.17 18.46 3.74
C ALA A 362 -19.20 17.31 4.08
N ASP A 363 -19.00 16.37 3.15
CA ASP A 363 -18.04 15.28 3.32
C ASP A 363 -16.60 15.80 3.44
N VAL A 364 -16.23 16.82 2.64
CA VAL A 364 -14.90 17.45 2.68
C VAL A 364 -14.69 18.25 3.98
N GLN A 365 -15.70 18.98 4.45
CA GLN A 365 -15.65 19.67 5.73
C GLN A 365 -15.50 18.68 6.89
N GLN A 366 -16.24 17.56 6.85
CA GLN A 366 -16.14 16.50 7.84
C GLN A 366 -14.77 15.82 7.82
N PHE A 367 -14.18 15.61 6.63
CA PHE A 367 -12.80 15.15 6.50
C PHE A 367 -11.83 16.11 7.23
N CYS A 368 -11.92 17.41 6.96
CA CYS A 368 -11.03 18.41 7.58
C CYS A 368 -11.21 18.45 9.10
N LEU A 369 -12.46 18.41 9.58
CA LEU A 369 -12.75 18.37 11.01
C LEU A 369 -12.19 17.11 11.68
N ARG A 370 -12.31 15.94 11.03
CA ARG A 370 -11.81 14.67 11.57
C ARG A 370 -10.28 14.62 11.62
N HIS A 371 -9.63 15.01 10.52
CA HIS A 371 -8.20 14.77 10.33
C HIS A 371 -7.31 15.97 10.68
N PHE A 372 -7.83 17.19 10.53
CA PHE A 372 -7.13 18.44 10.86
C PHE A 372 -7.71 19.14 12.09
N ARG A 373 -8.85 18.66 12.63
CA ARG A 373 -9.54 19.29 13.77
C ARG A 373 -9.95 20.74 13.52
N MET A 374 -10.02 21.15 12.25
CA MET A 374 -10.53 22.46 11.84
C MET A 374 -11.11 22.39 10.43
N ILE A 375 -11.92 23.39 10.09
CA ILE A 375 -12.40 23.61 8.72
C ILE A 375 -11.66 24.85 8.18
N PRO A 376 -10.84 24.71 7.12
CA PRO A 376 -10.18 25.87 6.50
C PRO A 376 -11.20 26.90 6.03
N ALA A 377 -10.95 28.19 6.28
CA ALA A 377 -11.92 29.25 5.98
C ALA A 377 -12.25 29.39 4.49
N ASN A 378 -11.33 29.02 3.60
CA ASN A 378 -11.46 29.07 2.15
C ASN A 378 -11.94 27.75 1.52
N ILE A 379 -12.36 26.76 2.33
CA ILE A 379 -12.72 25.43 1.82
C ILE A 379 -13.85 25.45 0.79
N GLU A 380 -14.85 26.32 1.00
CA GLU A 380 -16.01 26.41 0.11
C GLU A 380 -15.64 27.04 -1.24
N GLU A 381 -14.80 28.08 -1.25
CA GLU A 381 -14.28 28.70 -2.48
C GLU A 381 -13.46 27.67 -3.27
N ILE A 382 -12.52 26.98 -2.61
CA ILE A 382 -11.68 25.96 -3.24
C ILE A 382 -12.54 24.81 -3.78
N PHE A 383 -13.51 24.33 -3.01
CA PHE A 383 -14.40 23.26 -3.45
C PHE A 383 -15.22 23.67 -4.68
N GLU A 384 -15.78 24.88 -4.67
CA GLU A 384 -16.58 25.41 -5.77
C GLU A 384 -15.77 25.48 -7.08
N GLU A 385 -14.48 25.83 -6.99
CA GLU A 385 -13.54 25.88 -8.13
C GLU A 385 -13.34 24.52 -8.80
N PHE A 386 -13.29 23.42 -8.03
CA PHE A 386 -12.97 22.08 -8.56
C PHE A 386 -14.18 21.15 -8.70
N SER A 387 -15.33 21.50 -8.13
CA SER A 387 -16.52 20.65 -8.12
C SER A 387 -17.26 20.61 -9.46
N TYR A 388 -18.07 19.56 -9.65
CA TYR A 388 -18.93 19.39 -10.81
C TYR A 388 -20.26 18.74 -10.43
N THR A 389 -21.27 18.90 -11.30
CA THR A 389 -22.56 18.24 -11.12
C THR A 389 -22.47 16.79 -11.61
N SER A 390 -22.64 15.83 -10.71
CA SER A 390 -22.63 14.41 -11.05
C SER A 390 -24.05 13.87 -11.20
N SER A 391 -24.29 13.03 -12.22
CA SER A 391 -25.54 12.29 -12.36
C SER A 391 -25.79 11.31 -11.21
N HIS A 392 -24.73 10.88 -10.51
CA HIS A 392 -24.84 9.98 -9.36
C HIS A 392 -25.32 10.66 -8.09
N VAL A 393 -25.24 11.99 -7.98
CA VAL A 393 -25.74 12.76 -6.83
C VAL A 393 -26.55 13.95 -7.37
N PRO A 394 -27.81 13.71 -7.79
CA PRO A 394 -28.61 14.74 -8.45
C PRO A 394 -28.78 15.97 -7.56
N GLY A 395 -28.56 17.15 -8.14
CA GLY A 395 -28.78 18.44 -7.47
C GLY A 395 -27.66 18.89 -6.53
N GLN A 396 -26.55 18.15 -6.45
CA GLN A 396 -25.39 18.55 -5.65
C GLN A 396 -24.11 18.59 -6.48
N LYS A 397 -23.23 19.52 -6.13
CA LYS A 397 -21.87 19.57 -6.62
C LYS A 397 -21.01 18.60 -5.83
N VAL A 398 -20.16 17.87 -6.53
CA VAL A 398 -19.29 16.85 -5.94
C VAL A 398 -17.89 16.95 -6.52
N ILE A 399 -16.94 16.33 -5.83
CA ILE A 399 -15.59 16.09 -6.33
C ILE A 399 -15.30 14.57 -6.31
N ASP A 400 -14.58 14.11 -7.32
CA ASP A 400 -13.96 12.79 -7.31
C ASP A 400 -12.62 12.81 -6.56
N PHE A 401 -11.96 11.67 -6.46
CA PHE A 401 -10.69 11.54 -5.76
C PHE A 401 -9.60 12.48 -6.32
N VAL A 402 -9.53 12.66 -7.65
CA VAL A 402 -8.52 13.52 -8.30
C VAL A 402 -8.72 14.98 -7.90
N ARG A 403 -9.96 15.47 -8.00
CA ARG A 403 -10.31 16.83 -7.57
C ARG A 403 -10.14 17.02 -6.06
N PHE A 404 -10.41 15.99 -5.27
CA PHE A 404 -10.14 16.01 -3.84
C PHE A 404 -8.65 16.18 -3.52
N MET A 405 -7.75 15.51 -4.26
CA MET A 405 -6.31 15.74 -4.13
C MET A 405 -5.93 17.19 -4.46
N LYS A 406 -6.52 17.80 -5.51
CA LYS A 406 -6.29 19.22 -5.82
C LYS A 406 -6.72 20.12 -4.66
N VAL A 407 -7.92 19.90 -4.14
CA VAL A 407 -8.47 20.63 -2.98
C VAL A 407 -7.53 20.51 -1.78
N LEU A 408 -7.04 19.30 -1.47
CA LEU A 408 -6.10 19.08 -0.37
C LEU A 408 -4.76 19.79 -0.55
N THR A 409 -4.18 19.76 -1.75
CA THR A 409 -2.94 20.50 -2.03
C THR A 409 -3.14 22.00 -1.78
N MET A 410 -4.30 22.57 -2.15
CA MET A 410 -4.58 24.00 -1.93
C MET A 410 -4.78 24.37 -0.47
N ILE A 411 -5.30 23.43 0.33
CA ILE A 411 -5.47 23.63 1.77
C ILE A 411 -4.12 23.54 2.48
N ILE A 412 -3.36 22.49 2.19
CA ILE A 412 -2.15 22.11 2.94
C ILE A 412 -0.94 22.91 2.49
N VAL A 413 -0.85 23.21 1.19
CA VAL A 413 0.26 23.93 0.56
C VAL A 413 -0.29 25.13 -0.22
N PRO A 414 -0.89 26.14 0.44
CA PRO A 414 -1.48 27.29 -0.24
C PRO A 414 -0.44 28.05 -1.08
N ASP A 415 0.82 28.02 -0.64
CA ASP A 415 1.93 28.65 -1.35
C ASP A 415 2.61 27.75 -2.40
N SER A 416 2.07 26.57 -2.69
CA SER A 416 2.58 25.66 -3.73
C SER A 416 2.81 26.37 -5.06
N ARG A 417 3.96 26.15 -5.69
CA ARG A 417 4.22 26.69 -7.03
C ARG A 417 3.26 26.11 -8.09
N PHE A 418 2.66 24.96 -7.79
CA PHE A 418 1.66 24.31 -8.63
C PHE A 418 0.23 24.77 -8.33
N HIS A 419 0.05 25.78 -7.47
CA HIS A 419 -1.25 26.38 -7.19
C HIS A 419 -1.97 26.78 -8.49
N PRO A 420 -3.22 26.37 -8.80
CA PRO A 420 -3.85 26.51 -10.13
C PRO A 420 -3.94 27.95 -10.62
N LYS A 421 -4.12 28.92 -9.71
CA LYS A 421 -4.06 30.36 -10.04
C LYS A 421 -2.69 30.84 -10.57
N ARG A 422 -1.58 30.21 -10.14
CA ARG A 422 -0.19 30.55 -10.52
C ARG A 422 0.40 29.59 -11.55
N TYR A 423 0.03 28.32 -11.45
CA TYR A 423 0.47 27.24 -12.32
C TYR A 423 -0.26 27.31 -13.65
N LYS A 424 0.43 27.93 -14.61
CA LYS A 424 -0.01 28.10 -15.98
C LYS A 424 1.02 27.42 -16.87
N PRO A 425 1.07 26.08 -16.89
CA PRO A 425 2.08 25.37 -17.65
C PRO A 425 1.92 25.71 -19.14
N VAL A 426 3.03 26.09 -19.78
CA VAL A 426 3.06 26.54 -21.17
C VAL A 426 3.76 25.46 -21.97
N LYS A 427 2.96 24.64 -22.66
CA LYS A 427 3.48 23.53 -23.46
C LYS A 427 4.48 24.05 -24.48
N LYS A 428 5.75 23.65 -24.33
CA LYS A 428 6.75 23.95 -25.35
C LYS A 428 6.50 23.00 -26.51
N ALA A 429 6.50 23.53 -27.74
CA ALA A 429 6.40 22.67 -28.91
C ALA A 429 7.57 21.69 -28.90
N LEU A 430 7.25 20.40 -28.78
CA LEU A 430 8.24 19.33 -28.81
C LEU A 430 8.96 19.36 -30.15
N ASP A 431 10.29 19.44 -30.10
CA ASP A 431 11.13 19.25 -31.30
C ASP A 431 10.89 17.82 -31.81
N PRO A 432 10.29 17.63 -33.00
CA PRO A 432 10.00 16.30 -33.53
C PRO A 432 11.25 15.41 -33.62
N ASN A 433 12.44 16.01 -33.73
CA ASN A 433 13.70 15.30 -33.81
C ASN A 433 14.17 14.72 -32.45
N LYS A 434 13.64 15.22 -31.33
CA LYS A 434 13.95 14.72 -29.97
C LYS A 434 13.02 13.57 -29.53
N MET A 435 11.83 13.43 -30.13
CA MET A 435 10.88 12.37 -29.80
C MET A 435 11.24 10.98 -30.33
N MET A 436 12.25 10.86 -31.20
CA MET A 436 12.79 9.55 -31.53
C MET A 436 13.63 9.06 -30.36
N ILE A 437 13.02 8.25 -29.49
CA ILE A 437 13.73 7.36 -28.57
C ILE A 437 14.72 6.59 -29.45
N LYS A 438 15.99 7.00 -29.41
CA LYS A 438 17.08 6.22 -29.98
C LYS A 438 17.18 4.99 -29.09
N ALA A 439 16.37 3.97 -29.40
CA ALA A 439 16.57 2.62 -28.91
C ALA A 439 18.06 2.38 -29.06
N HIS A 440 18.77 2.21 -27.94
CA HIS A 440 20.22 2.05 -27.95
C HIS A 440 20.51 0.93 -28.93
N GLY A 441 20.94 1.35 -30.12
CA GLY A 441 21.27 0.43 -31.19
C GLY A 441 22.42 -0.36 -30.64
N GLY A 442 22.20 -1.64 -30.38
CA GLY A 442 23.30 -2.57 -30.16
C GLY A 442 24.34 -2.29 -31.22
N SER A 443 25.60 -2.12 -30.79
CA SER A 443 26.73 -1.76 -31.65
C SER A 443 26.61 -2.46 -33.00
N PRO A 444 26.82 -1.76 -34.12
CA PRO A 444 26.78 -2.34 -35.45
C PRO A 444 27.99 -3.28 -35.63
N SER A 445 27.92 -4.47 -35.05
CA SER A 445 29.00 -5.46 -35.11
C SER A 445 28.49 -6.87 -34.81
N ASP A 446 27.58 -7.37 -35.64
CA ASP A 446 27.54 -8.81 -35.92
C ASP A 446 27.03 -9.09 -37.35
N PRO A 447 27.93 -9.45 -38.29
CA PRO A 447 27.53 -9.88 -39.64
C PRO A 447 26.76 -11.21 -39.67
N GLN A 448 26.60 -11.91 -38.53
CA GLN A 448 25.79 -13.13 -38.42
C GLN A 448 24.38 -12.90 -37.88
N ARG A 449 23.94 -11.65 -37.69
CA ARG A 449 22.59 -11.37 -37.18
C ARG A 449 21.53 -11.99 -38.12
N PRO A 450 20.64 -12.87 -37.62
CA PRO A 450 19.61 -13.50 -38.45
C PRO A 450 18.80 -12.40 -39.14
N LYS A 451 18.48 -12.65 -40.43
CA LYS A 451 17.69 -11.72 -41.26
C LYS A 451 16.50 -11.22 -40.45
N ARG A 452 16.31 -9.90 -40.45
CA ARG A 452 15.17 -9.20 -39.84
C ARG A 452 13.93 -10.08 -39.94
N ILE A 453 13.26 -10.29 -38.81
CA ILE A 453 11.89 -10.82 -38.76
C ILE A 453 11.14 -10.13 -39.89
N ASP A 454 10.54 -10.92 -40.78
CA ASP A 454 9.78 -10.39 -41.91
C ASP A 454 8.84 -9.29 -41.38
N PRO A 455 8.68 -8.18 -42.13
CA PRO A 455 7.85 -7.08 -41.68
C PRO A 455 6.52 -7.65 -41.20
N VAL A 456 6.14 -7.32 -39.96
CA VAL A 456 4.83 -7.71 -39.41
C VAL A 456 3.79 -7.19 -40.40
N VAL A 457 3.25 -8.09 -41.21
CA VAL A 457 2.22 -7.76 -42.18
C VAL A 457 1.01 -7.41 -41.32
N ALA A 458 0.59 -6.15 -41.36
CA ALA A 458 -0.57 -5.70 -40.62
C ALA A 458 -1.79 -6.44 -41.15
N SER A 459 -2.17 -7.51 -40.44
CA SER A 459 -3.24 -8.39 -40.90
C SER A 459 -4.57 -7.66 -40.80
N LYS A 460 -5.31 -7.58 -41.90
CA LYS A 460 -6.56 -6.81 -41.95
C LYS A 460 -7.72 -7.71 -41.55
N PHE A 461 -8.40 -7.40 -40.44
CA PHE A 461 -9.59 -8.15 -40.05
C PHE A 461 -10.76 -7.89 -41.02
N ILE A 462 -11.09 -8.88 -41.83
CA ILE A 462 -12.24 -8.88 -42.73
C ILE A 462 -13.47 -9.34 -41.97
N ARG A 463 -14.44 -8.45 -41.82
CA ARG A 463 -15.74 -8.72 -41.20
C ARG A 463 -16.61 -9.56 -42.16
N VAL A 464 -16.99 -10.76 -41.74
CA VAL A 464 -17.82 -11.69 -42.52
C VAL A 464 -19.29 -11.64 -42.12
N LYS A 465 -19.60 -11.67 -40.82
CA LYS A 465 -20.98 -11.73 -40.34
C LYS A 465 -21.16 -10.93 -39.05
N LYS A 466 -22.18 -10.06 -39.00
CA LYS A 466 -22.56 -9.37 -37.77
C LYS A 466 -23.20 -10.39 -36.79
N ILE A 467 -22.65 -10.49 -35.58
CA ILE A 467 -23.15 -11.39 -34.53
C ILE A 467 -24.22 -10.67 -33.67
N GLY A 468 -24.02 -9.38 -33.40
CA GLY A 468 -24.97 -8.61 -32.59
C GLY A 468 -24.60 -7.14 -32.51
N SER A 469 -25.53 -6.32 -32.00
CA SER A 469 -25.28 -4.91 -31.68
C SER A 469 -25.98 -4.53 -30.38
N GLY A 470 -25.25 -3.85 -29.49
CA GLY A 470 -25.76 -3.31 -28.23
C GLY A 470 -25.18 -1.92 -27.94
N GLY A 471 -25.47 -1.37 -26.76
CA GLY A 471 -25.07 -0.01 -26.37
C GLY A 471 -23.55 0.24 -26.36
N GLN A 472 -22.73 -0.81 -26.36
CA GLN A 472 -21.26 -0.71 -26.41
C GLN A 472 -20.68 -0.99 -27.81
N GLY A 473 -21.51 -1.22 -28.83
CA GLY A 473 -21.05 -1.38 -30.22
C GLY A 473 -21.59 -2.62 -30.94
N THR A 474 -20.98 -2.91 -32.09
CA THR A 474 -21.39 -4.00 -32.99
C THR A 474 -20.29 -5.04 -33.10
N VAL A 475 -20.62 -6.31 -32.86
CA VAL A 475 -19.69 -7.44 -32.92
C VAL A 475 -19.79 -8.13 -34.27
N PHE A 476 -18.64 -8.42 -34.88
CA PHE A 476 -18.53 -9.13 -36.15
C PHE A 476 -17.70 -10.41 -35.99
N MET A 477 -18.16 -11.49 -36.62
CA MET A 477 -17.36 -12.66 -36.95
C MET A 477 -16.58 -12.34 -38.23
N GLY A 478 -15.32 -12.74 -38.31
CA GLY A 478 -14.44 -12.42 -39.43
C GLY A 478 -13.17 -13.26 -39.43
N HIS A 479 -12.27 -12.99 -40.37
CA HIS A 479 -10.94 -13.58 -40.45
C HIS A 479 -9.90 -12.49 -40.74
N TYR A 480 -8.63 -12.77 -40.45
CA TYR A 480 -7.53 -11.87 -40.76
C TYR A 480 -6.96 -12.22 -42.14
N GLU A 481 -6.81 -11.20 -43.00
CA GLU A 481 -6.08 -11.28 -44.28
C GLU A 481 -4.60 -10.94 -44.07
#